data_AF-A0A960B2R2-F1
#
_entry.id   AF-A0A960B2R2-F1
#
_cell.length_a   1.000
_cell.length_b   1.000
_cell.length_c   1.000
_cell.angle_alpha   90.00
_cell.angle_beta   90.00
_cell.angle_gamma   90.00
#
_symmetry.space_group_name_H-M   'P 1'
#
loop_
_entity.id
_entity.type
_entity.pdbx_description
1 polymer ?
#
loop_
_entity_poly.entity_id
_entity_poly.type
_entity_poly.pdbx_seq_one_letter_code
_entity_poly.pdbx_strand_id
1 'polypeptide(L)'
;MPITTTFVECHGYDATPDFVYAVSLLAALEGASNQSEHASVLPFLGMARAELTDFGQRRPAGYVPVHVGDVRAGLDELEQRLTALLADSPALQHSLRLDAARRLLRRGLAAVA
;
A
#
# COMPACT_ATOMS: atom_id res chain seq x y z
N MET A 1 -2.75 -34.80 -19.20
CA MET A 1 -4.05 -34.21 -18.80
C MET A 1 -3.98 -32.71 -19.06
N PRO A 2 -4.96 -32.09 -19.74
CA PRO A 2 -4.97 -30.64 -19.88
C PRO A 2 -5.25 -30.00 -18.52
N ILE A 3 -4.46 -28.99 -18.16
CA ILE A 3 -4.72 -28.17 -16.97
C ILE A 3 -5.84 -27.20 -17.35
N THR A 4 -6.99 -27.31 -16.70
CA THR A 4 -8.08 -26.36 -16.84
C THR A 4 -7.71 -25.09 -16.10
N THR A 5 -7.28 -24.06 -16.82
CA THR A 5 -7.01 -22.75 -16.25
C THR A 5 -8.32 -22.01 -16.09
N THR A 6 -8.86 -21.95 -14.87
CA THR A 6 -9.88 -20.96 -14.52
C THR A 6 -9.23 -19.58 -14.53
N PHE A 7 -9.48 -18.80 -15.58
CA PHE A 7 -9.21 -17.37 -15.57
C PHE A 7 -10.12 -16.75 -14.52
N VAL A 8 -9.55 -16.33 -13.40
CA VAL A 8 -10.21 -15.35 -12.53
C VAL A 8 -9.99 -14.01 -13.22
N GLU A 9 -11.05 -13.40 -13.74
CA GLU A 9 -11.03 -11.99 -14.12
C GLU A 9 -10.76 -11.18 -12.84
N CYS A 10 -9.49 -10.95 -12.52
CA CYS A 10 -9.13 -9.82 -11.67
C CYS A 10 -9.48 -8.58 -12.48
N HIS A 11 -10.63 -7.96 -12.17
CA HIS A 11 -10.89 -6.59 -12.60
C HIS A 11 -9.66 -5.76 -12.20
N GLY A 12 -8.83 -5.41 -13.19
CA GLY A 12 -7.47 -4.92 -12.94
C GLY A 12 -7.40 -3.59 -12.20
N TYR A 13 -8.55 -2.93 -12.05
CA TYR A 13 -8.72 -1.70 -11.27
C TYR A 13 -9.61 -1.95 -10.06
N ASP A 14 -9.10 -1.59 -8.89
CA ASP A 14 -9.82 -1.57 -7.64
C ASP A 14 -10.24 -0.13 -7.32
N ALA A 15 -11.55 0.09 -7.31
CA ALA A 15 -12.18 1.37 -7.02
C ALA A 15 -12.61 1.50 -5.55
N THR A 16 -12.31 0.51 -4.70
CA THR A 16 -12.67 0.54 -3.28
C THR A 16 -12.05 1.77 -2.62
N PRO A 17 -12.85 2.64 -1.97
CA PRO A 17 -12.36 3.90 -1.43
C PRO A 17 -11.15 3.75 -0.51
N ASP A 18 -11.15 2.74 0.36
CA ASP A 18 -10.04 2.51 1.30
C ASP A 18 -8.76 2.06 0.60
N PHE A 19 -8.85 1.24 -0.45
CA PHE A 19 -7.68 0.84 -1.22
C PHE A 19 -7.11 2.01 -2.03
N VAL A 20 -7.98 2.75 -2.73
CA VAL A 20 -7.61 3.95 -3.48
C VAL A 20 -6.95 4.97 -2.56
N TYR A 21 -7.50 5.19 -1.37
CA TYR A 21 -6.95 6.10 -0.38
C TYR A 21 -5.59 5.62 0.12
N ALA A 22 -5.44 4.35 0.51
CA ALA A 22 -4.18 3.80 1.00
C ALA A 22 -3.05 3.94 -0.04
N VAL A 23 -3.32 3.62 -1.31
CA VAL A 23 -2.33 3.76 -2.39
C VAL A 23 -2.04 5.24 -2.69
N SER A 24 -3.02 6.13 -2.54
CA SER A 24 -2.84 7.58 -2.71
C SER A 24 -2.03 8.21 -1.58
N LEU A 25 -2.29 7.83 -0.33
CA LEU A 25 -1.50 8.26 0.83
C LEU A 25 -0.06 7.76 0.71
N LEU A 26 0.16 6.52 0.27
CA LEU A 26 1.49 6.00 -0.01
C LEU A 26 2.21 6.85 -1.06
N ALA A 27 1.57 7.16 -2.19
CA ALA A 27 2.16 8.00 -3.23
C ALA A 27 2.46 9.43 -2.73
N ALA A 28 1.60 9.99 -1.87
CA ALA A 28 1.84 11.29 -1.25
C ALA A 28 3.05 11.26 -0.29
N LEU A 29 3.21 10.18 0.48
CA LEU A 29 4.39 9.96 1.33
C LEU A 29 5.67 9.79 0.49
N GLU A 30 5.61 9.06 -0.64
CA GLU A 30 6.73 8.97 -1.59
C GLU A 30 7.12 10.36 -2.13
N GLY A 31 6.15 11.26 -2.32
CA GLY A 31 6.36 12.63 -2.79
C GLY A 31 6.76 13.65 -1.72
N ALA A 32 6.76 13.28 -0.43
CA ALA A 32 7.03 14.20 0.69
C ALA A 32 8.53 14.50 0.90
N SER A 33 9.27 14.76 -0.18
CA SER A 33 10.73 14.91 -0.21
C SER A 33 11.28 16.12 0.58
N ASN A 34 10.43 17.08 0.91
CA ASN A 34 10.81 18.27 1.69
C ASN A 34 10.94 17.98 3.20
N GLN A 35 10.64 16.76 3.65
CA GLN A 35 10.68 16.36 5.06
C GLN A 35 12.00 15.64 5.36
N SER A 36 12.67 15.99 6.46
CA SER A 36 14.01 15.47 6.82
C SER A 36 14.07 13.95 6.97
N GLU A 37 12.95 13.33 7.34
CA GLU A 37 12.83 11.90 7.61
C GLU A 37 12.58 11.08 6.35
N HIS A 38 12.13 11.73 5.27
CA HIS A 38 11.68 11.12 4.02
C HIS A 38 12.70 10.16 3.40
N ALA A 39 13.97 10.58 3.35
CA ALA A 39 15.04 9.80 2.75
C ALA A 39 15.22 8.43 3.44
N SER A 40 15.01 8.36 4.75
CA SER A 40 15.13 7.11 5.52
C SER A 40 13.99 6.14 5.25
N VAL A 41 12.80 6.66 4.88
CA VAL A 41 11.59 5.85 4.69
C VAL A 41 11.30 5.48 3.25
N LEU A 42 11.85 6.25 2.30
CA LEU A 42 11.58 6.11 0.87
C LEU A 42 11.78 4.69 0.32
N PRO A 43 12.82 3.92 0.69
CA PRO A 43 12.97 2.54 0.21
C PRO A 43 11.81 1.64 0.66
N PHE A 44 11.32 1.82 1.89
CA PHE A 44 10.21 1.04 2.43
C PHE A 44 8.88 1.41 1.78
N LEU A 45 8.67 2.69 1.48
CA LEU A 45 7.49 3.17 0.75
C LEU A 45 7.43 2.58 -0.66
N GLY A 46 8.53 2.64 -1.42
CA GLY A 46 8.60 2.08 -2.77
C GLY A 46 8.34 0.57 -2.81
N MET A 47 8.89 -0.17 -1.85
CA MET A 47 8.62 -1.61 -1.73
C MET A 47 7.18 -1.90 -1.33
N ALA A 48 6.61 -1.11 -0.40
CA ALA A 48 5.22 -1.28 0.01
C ALA A 48 4.27 -1.01 -1.17
N ARG A 49 4.57 -0.03 -2.02
CA ARG A 49 3.80 0.21 -3.25
C ARG A 49 3.82 -0.99 -4.17
N ALA A 50 5.01 -1.54 -4.43
CA ALA A 50 5.18 -2.70 -5.31
C ALA A 50 4.39 -3.92 -4.81
N GLU A 51 4.36 -4.16 -3.49
CA GLU A 51 3.52 -5.22 -2.89
C GLU A 51 2.03 -5.00 -3.16
N LEU A 52 1.54 -3.77 -3.03
CA LEU A 52 0.11 -3.47 -3.22
C LEU A 52 -0.31 -3.49 -4.69
N THR A 53 0.48 -2.90 -5.59
CA THR A 53 0.08 -2.70 -6.99
C THR A 53 0.60 -3.79 -7.91
N ASP A 54 1.91 -4.05 -7.88
CA ASP A 54 2.57 -4.87 -8.89
C ASP A 54 2.43 -6.36 -8.55
N PHE A 55 2.77 -6.74 -7.32
CA PHE A 55 2.65 -8.12 -6.85
C PHE A 55 1.23 -8.46 -6.38
N GLY A 56 0.51 -7.46 -5.86
CA GLY A 56 -0.91 -7.55 -5.57
C GLY A 56 -1.78 -7.65 -6.82
N GLN A 57 -1.24 -7.28 -7.99
CA GLN A 57 -1.95 -7.21 -9.27
C GLN A 57 -3.26 -6.39 -9.16
N ARG A 58 -3.30 -5.42 -8.25
CA ARG A 58 -4.43 -4.51 -7.99
C ARG A 58 -3.99 -3.09 -8.31
N ARG A 59 -4.47 -2.53 -9.42
CA ARG A 59 -4.24 -1.11 -9.70
C ARG A 59 -5.34 -0.29 -9.05
N PRO A 60 -5.05 0.85 -8.41
CA PRO A 60 -6.12 1.74 -7.97
C PRO A 60 -6.85 2.30 -9.22
N ALA A 61 -8.17 2.45 -9.14
CA ALA A 61 -8.95 3.06 -10.22
C ALA A 61 -8.58 4.54 -10.50
N GLY A 62 -7.90 5.18 -9.55
CA GLY A 62 -7.35 6.52 -9.68
C GLY A 62 -6.58 6.92 -8.42
N TYR A 63 -5.97 8.10 -8.43
CA TYR A 63 -5.35 8.70 -7.26
C TYR A 63 -6.19 9.88 -6.77
N VAL A 64 -6.31 10.01 -5.45
CA VAL A 64 -6.91 11.19 -4.81
C VAL A 64 -5.81 12.07 -4.20
N PRO A 65 -5.97 13.40 -4.20
CA PRO A 65 -5.01 14.29 -3.56
C PRO A 65 -5.00 14.04 -2.04
N VAL A 66 -3.83 13.76 -1.49
CA VAL A 66 -3.60 13.59 -0.06
C VAL A 66 -2.48 14.54 0.37
N HIS A 67 -2.70 15.28 1.45
CA HIS A 67 -1.70 16.18 2.01
C HIS A 67 -1.01 15.52 3.20
N VAL A 68 0.33 15.43 3.15
CA VAL A 68 1.16 14.90 4.23
C VAL A 68 1.84 16.07 4.92
N GLY A 69 1.33 16.46 6.09
CA GLY A 69 1.95 17.48 6.93
C GLY A 69 3.14 16.95 7.75
N ASP A 70 3.10 15.67 8.10
CA ASP A 70 4.08 14.98 8.93
C ASP A 70 4.24 13.53 8.43
N VAL A 71 5.50 13.10 8.18
CA VAL A 71 5.77 11.79 7.57
C VAL A 71 5.43 10.66 8.54
N ARG A 72 5.73 10.83 9.82
CA ARG A 72 5.48 9.80 10.84
C ARG A 72 3.98 9.58 11.02
N ALA A 73 3.20 10.64 11.17
CA ALA A 73 1.75 10.57 11.28
C ALA A 73 1.12 9.94 10.02
N GLY A 74 1.63 10.28 8.83
CA GLY A 74 1.16 9.67 7.58
C GLY A 74 1.49 8.18 7.47
N LEU A 75 2.66 7.75 7.95
CA LEU A 75 3.03 6.33 8.02
C LEU A 75 2.17 5.55 9.02
N ASP A 76 1.88 6.13 10.19
CA ASP A 76 0.98 5.55 11.20
C ASP A 76 -0.44 5.40 10.64
N GLU A 77 -0.96 6.42 9.96
CA GLU A 77 -2.27 6.34 9.29
C GLU A 77 -2.28 5.24 8.22
N LEU A 78 -1.23 5.17 7.39
CA LEU A 78 -1.13 4.16 6.35
C LEU A 78 -1.08 2.74 6.95
N GLU A 79 -0.37 2.52 8.06
CA GLU A 79 -0.36 1.24 8.77
C GLU A 79 -1.77 0.84 9.26
N GLN A 80 -2.50 1.79 9.84
CA GLN A 80 -3.87 1.55 10.32
C GLN A 80 -4.80 1.16 9.18
N ARG A 81 -4.72 1.88 8.05
CA ARG A 81 -5.51 1.59 6.85
C ARG A 81 -5.20 0.21 6.27
N LEU A 82 -3.93 -0.16 6.16
CA LEU A 82 -3.56 -1.50 5.68
C LEU A 82 -4.01 -2.60 6.66
N THR A 83 -4.04 -2.33 7.96
CA THR A 83 -4.56 -3.27 8.95
C THR A 83 -6.07 -3.49 8.81
N ALA A 84 -6.84 -2.43 8.55
CA ALA A 84 -8.27 -2.56 8.25
C ALA A 84 -8.51 -3.35 6.96
N LEU A 85 -7.83 -2.99 5.87
CA LEU A 85 -7.91 -3.70 4.59
C LEU A 85 -7.54 -5.18 4.72
N LEU A 86 -6.58 -5.52 5.58
CA LEU A 86 -6.18 -6.90 5.84
C LEU A 86 -7.28 -7.67 6.57
N ALA A 87 -7.97 -7.05 7.53
CA ALA A 87 -9.08 -7.66 8.27
C ALA A 87 -10.26 -7.98 7.35
N ASP A 88 -10.50 -7.14 6.35
CA ASP A 88 -11.65 -7.26 5.43
C ASP A 88 -11.34 -8.04 4.14
N SER A 89 -10.08 -8.45 3.92
CA SER A 89 -9.64 -9.06 2.66
C SER A 89 -10.08 -10.52 2.55
N PRO A 90 -10.96 -10.87 1.59
CA PRO A 90 -11.48 -12.24 1.44
C PRO A 90 -10.50 -13.19 0.75
N ALA A 91 -9.48 -12.66 0.06
CA ALA A 91 -8.53 -13.43 -0.74
C ALA A 91 -7.19 -13.57 -0.03
N LEU A 92 -6.71 -14.80 0.12
CA LEU A 92 -5.42 -15.09 0.77
C LEU A 92 -4.26 -14.34 0.09
N GLN A 93 -4.23 -14.30 -1.25
CA GLN A 93 -3.20 -13.58 -2.00
C GLN A 93 -3.17 -12.09 -1.63
N HIS A 94 -4.31 -11.41 -1.61
CA HIS A 94 -4.38 -9.99 -1.24
C HIS A 94 -3.94 -9.76 0.21
N SER A 95 -4.37 -10.65 1.11
CA SER A 95 -4.00 -10.58 2.54
C SER A 95 -2.50 -10.69 2.74
N LEU A 96 -1.82 -11.60 2.02
CA LEU A 96 -0.37 -11.74 2.09
C LEU A 96 0.38 -10.50 1.62
N ARG A 97 -0.14 -9.84 0.56
CA ARG A 97 0.46 -8.61 0.00
C ARG A 97 0.22 -7.40 0.89
N LEU A 98 -0.97 -7.25 1.44
CA LEU A 98 -1.30 -6.23 2.45
C LEU A 98 -0.42 -6.38 3.69
N ASP A 99 -0.23 -7.61 4.19
CA ASP A 99 0.61 -7.87 5.35
C ASP A 99 2.11 -7.65 5.08
N ALA A 100 2.59 -7.98 3.87
CA ALA A 100 3.95 -7.66 3.43
C ALA A 100 4.20 -6.14 3.37
N ALA A 101 3.29 -5.40 2.72
CA ALA A 101 3.34 -3.94 2.67
C ALA A 101 3.33 -3.34 4.09
N ARG A 102 2.44 -3.80 4.97
CA ARG A 102 2.38 -3.36 6.37
C ARG A 102 3.68 -3.59 7.14
N ARG A 103 4.33 -4.74 6.95
CA ARG A 103 5.65 -5.02 7.58
C ARG A 103 6.73 -4.06 7.10
N LEU A 104 6.71 -3.66 5.82
CA LEU A 104 7.65 -2.67 5.29
C LEU A 104 7.42 -1.30 5.91
N LEU A 105 6.16 -0.87 6.06
CA LEU A 105 5.82 0.39 6.74
C LEU A 105 6.31 0.43 8.19
N ARG A 106 6.12 -0.66 8.94
CA ARG A 106 6.64 -0.76 10.32
C ARG A 106 8.16 -0.61 10.39
N ARG A 107 8.89 -1.09 9.39
CA ARG A 107 10.35 -0.87 9.29
C ARG A 107 10.68 0.58 8.97
N GLY A 108 9.88 1.23 8.12
CA GLY A 108 9.96 2.67 7.87
C GLY A 108 9.71 3.49 9.14
N LEU A 109 8.65 3.19 9.89
CA LEU A 109 8.34 3.82 11.18
C LEU A 109 9.49 3.67 12.19
N ALA A 110 10.08 2.49 12.26
CA ALA A 110 11.24 2.24 13.13
C ALA A 110 12.50 3.00 12.68
N ALA A 111 12.62 3.39 11.41
CA ALA A 111 13.74 4.19 10.91
C ALA A 111 13.62 5.68 11.24
N VAL A 112 12.41 6.14 11.61
CA VAL A 112 12.09 7.53 11.97
C VAL A 112 11.92 7.70 13.50
N ALA A 113 12.05 6.62 14.28
CA ALA A 113 12.00 6.64 15.74
C ALA A 113 13.39 6.78 16.37
#